data_AF-A0A271M4A8-F1
#
_entry.id   AF-A0A271M4A8-F1
#
_cell.length_a   1.000
_cell.length_b   1.000
_cell.length_c   1.000
_cell.angle_alpha   90.00
_cell.angle_beta   90.00
_cell.angle_gamma   90.00
#
_symmetry.space_group_name_H-M   'P 1'
#
loop_
_entity.id
_entity.type
_entity.pdbx_description
1 polymer ?
#
loop_
_entity_poly.entity_id
_entity_poly.type
_entity_poly.pdbx_seq_one_letter_code
_entity_poly.pdbx_strand_id
1 'polypeptide(L)' 'MSDFFIVLIFVGCVTVLLSVFYTVRVFKQHETAKESLDSSIPETVQQHPYIKNPIFWSYIIGFGALLIFVFYLIANR' A
#
# COMPACT_ATOMS: atom_id res chain seq x y z
N MET A 1 -24.70 -5.20 18.05
CA MET A 1 -23.67 -5.69 17.11
C MET A 1 -23.57 -7.19 17.29
N SER A 2 -23.69 -8.01 16.24
CA SER A 2 -23.57 -9.47 16.39
C SER A 2 -22.13 -9.85 16.78
N ASP A 3 -21.97 -10.88 17.61
CA ASP A 3 -20.67 -11.47 17.97
C ASP A 3 -19.79 -11.78 16.74
N PHE A 4 -20.43 -12.14 15.62
CA PHE A 4 -19.77 -12.33 14.34
C PHE A 4 -19.00 -11.09 13.85
N PHE A 5 -19.62 -9.90 13.95
CA PHE A 5 -18.97 -8.65 13.52
C PHE A 5 -17.79 -8.28 14.42
N ILE A 6 -17.85 -8.59 15.72
CA ILE A 6 -16.76 -8.33 16.66
C ILE A 6 -15.54 -9.19 16.30
N VAL A 7 -15.75 -10.49 16.02
CA VAL A 7 -14.69 -11.40 15.59
C VAL A 7 -14.09 -10.95 14.25
N LEU A 8 -14.93 -10.55 13.30
CA LEU A 8 -14.45 -10.11 11.99
C LEU A 8 -13.58 -8.85 12.07
N ILE A 9 -13.99 -7.85 12.86
CA ILE A 9 -13.21 -6.63 13.07
C ILE A 9 -11.88 -6.96 13.74
N PHE A 10 -11.89 -7.84 14.76
CA PHE A 10 -10.67 -8.23 15.44
C PHE A 10 -9.66 -8.89 14.50
N VAL A 11 -10.10 -9.89 13.72
CA VAL A 11 -9.25 -10.56 12.72
C VAL A 11 -8.75 -9.57 11.69
N GLY A 12 -9.61 -8.69 11.17
CA GLY A 12 -9.23 -7.65 10.21
C GLY A 12 -8.14 -6.72 10.75
N CYS A 13 -8.29 -6.23 11.99
CA CYS A 13 -7.28 -5.40 12.64
C CYS A 13 -5.94 -6.12 12.78
N VAL A 14 -5.94 -7.39 13.23
CA VAL A 14 -4.71 -8.19 13.35
C VAL A 14 -4.04 -8.37 11.99
N THR A 15 -4.80 -8.68 10.94
CA THR A 15 -4.26 -8.82 9.59
C THR A 15 -3.62 -7.53 9.11
N VAL A 16 -4.29 -6.38 9.27
CA VAL A 16 -3.74 -5.07 8.87
C VAL A 16 -2.43 -4.78 9.62
N LEU A 17 -2.40 -5.00 10.94
CA LEU A 17 -1.20 -4.77 11.75
C LEU A 17 -0.03 -5.66 11.32
N LEU A 18 -0.29 -6.95 11.08
CA LEU A 18 0.74 -7.89 10.60
C LEU A 18 1.25 -7.53 9.21
N SER A 19 0.35 -7.16 8.29
CA SER A 19 0.73 -6.73 6.94
C SER A 19 1.61 -5.48 6.98
N VAL A 20 1.21 -4.44 7.73
CA VAL A 20 1.99 -3.20 7.85
C VAL A 20 3.35 -3.48 8.50
N PHE A 21 3.39 -4.27 9.57
CA PHE A 21 4.63 -4.65 10.24
C PHE A 21 5.60 -5.38 9.29
N TYR A 22 5.08 -6.36 8.54
CA TYR A 22 5.90 -7.13 7.59
C TYR A 22 6.37 -6.25 6.43
N THR A 23 5.51 -5.41 5.87
CA THR A 23 5.88 -4.45 4.81
C THR A 23 7.00 -3.52 5.27
N VAL A 24 6.91 -2.94 6.47
CA VAL A 24 7.96 -2.06 7.02
C VAL A 24 9.26 -2.83 7.24
N ARG A 25 9.19 -4.07 7.72
CA ARG A 25 10.38 -4.90 7.94
C ARG A 25 11.07 -5.26 6.62
N VAL A 26 10.31 -5.66 5.61
CA VAL A 26 10.81 -5.95 4.26
C VAL A 26 11.40 -4.70 3.62
N PHE A 27 10.71 -3.55 3.74
CA PHE A 27 11.22 -2.27 3.24
C PHE A 27 12.59 -1.92 3.83
N LYS A 28 12.74 -2.01 5.15
CA LYS A 28 14.03 -1.78 5.83
C LYS A 28 15.12 -2.76 5.39
N GLN A 29 14.77 -4.03 5.18
CA GLN A 29 15.71 -5.04 4.71
C GLN A 29 16.20 -4.76 3.28
N HIS A 30 15.33 -4.26 2.40
CA HIS A 30 15.71 -3.81 1.05
C HIS A 30 16.54 -2.52 1.06
N GLU A 31 16.34 -1.62 2.02
CA GLU A 31 17.18 -0.43 2.18
C GLU A 31 18.62 -0.81 2.54
N THR A 32 18.81 -1.77 3.45
CA THR A 32 20.15 -2.26 3.85
C THR A 32 20.82 -3.16 2.79
N ALA A 33 20.04 -3.86 1.95
CA ALA A 33 20.56 -4.77 0.93
C ALA A 33 20.86 -4.09 -0.43
N LYS A 34 20.52 -2.80 -0.59
CA LYS A 34 20.61 -2.09 -1.88
C LYS A 34 22.02 -1.65 -2.28
N GLU A 35 22.98 -1.69 -1.37
CA GLU A 35 24.32 -1.17 -1.68
C GLU A 35 25.14 -2.10 -2.59
N SER A 36 24.75 -3.36 -2.78
CA SER A 36 25.60 -4.38 -3.43
C SER A 36 25.05 -5.04 -4.71
N LEU A 37 23.77 -4.84 -5.08
CA LEU A 37 23.13 -5.61 -6.16
C LEU A 37 22.40 -4.79 -7.25
N ASP A 38 21.97 -3.55 -6.98
CA ASP A 38 21.27 -2.70 -7.97
C ASP A 38 22.22 -1.64 -8.54
N SER A 39 22.24 -1.49 -9.87
CA SER A 39 22.87 -0.33 -10.51
C SER A 39 22.27 0.97 -9.97
N SER A 40 23.09 2.02 -9.84
CA SER A 40 22.62 3.33 -9.35
C SER A 40 21.34 3.76 -10.08
N ILE A 41 20.29 4.04 -9.31
CA ILE A 41 19.03 4.56 -9.87
C ILE A 41 19.36 5.84 -10.64
N PRO A 42 19.03 5.95 -11.93
CA PRO A 42 19.35 7.12 -12.74
C PRO A 42 18.89 8.39 -12.04
N GLU A 43 19.75 9.41 -11.93
CA GLU A 43 19.46 10.66 -11.18
C GLU A 43 18.13 11.30 -11.60
N THR A 44 17.77 11.17 -12.88
CA THR A 44 16.50 11.66 -13.41
C THR A 44 15.25 11.04 -12.76
N VAL A 45 15.33 9.81 -12.26
CA VAL A 45 14.24 9.12 -11.55
C VAL A 45 14.25 9.48 -10.07
N GLN A 46 15.42 9.69 -9.46
CA GLN A 46 15.56 10.17 -8.08
C GLN A 46 15.01 11.59 -7.88
N GLN A 47 15.11 12.45 -8.89
CA GLN A 47 14.58 13.81 -8.83
C GLN A 47 13.05 13.85 -8.73
N HIS A 48 12.36 12.89 -9.33
CA HIS A 48 10.88 12.82 -9.32
C HIS A 48 10.37 11.38 -9.15
N PRO A 49 10.56 10.79 -7.95
CA PRO A 49 10.31 9.37 -7.71
C PRO A 49 8.83 8.99 -7.81
N TYR A 50 7.91 9.94 -7.59
CA TYR A 50 6.47 9.70 -7.68
C TYR A 50 5.93 9.86 -9.11
N ILE A 51 6.41 10.87 -9.84
CA ILE A 51 5.90 11.19 -11.19
C ILE A 51 6.42 10.15 -12.20
N LYS A 52 7.68 9.72 -12.05
CA LYS A 52 8.33 8.82 -13.00
C LYS A 52 8.20 7.34 -12.64
N ASN A 53 7.53 7.01 -11.54
CA ASN A 53 7.29 5.63 -11.15
C ASN A 53 5.86 5.19 -11.55
N PRO A 54 5.71 4.41 -12.64
CA PRO A 54 4.39 3.97 -13.11
C PRO A 54 3.64 3.10 -12.10
N ILE A 55 4.34 2.44 -11.17
CA ILE A 55 3.75 1.65 -10.09
C ILE A 55 3.00 2.55 -9.11
N PHE A 56 3.50 3.76 -8.84
CA PHE A 56 2.84 4.68 -7.93
C PHE A 56 1.50 5.17 -8.51
N TRP A 57 1.47 5.45 -9.81
CA TRP A 57 0.26 5.83 -10.52
C TRP A 57 -0.79 4.72 -10.56
N SER A 58 -0.38 3.45 -10.72
CA SER A 58 -1.32 2.34 -10.72
C SER A 58 -2.03 2.19 -9.37
N TYR A 59 -1.31 2.37 -8.24
CA TYR A 59 -1.92 2.40 -6.92
C TYR A 59 -2.90 3.56 -6.76
N ILE A 60 -2.53 4.78 -7.17
CA ILE A 60 -3.42 5.95 -7.07
C ILE A 60 -4.71 5.73 -7.85
N ILE A 61 -4.60 5.29 -9.11
CA ILE A 61 -5.76 5.08 -9.97
C ILE A 61 -6.63 3.94 -9.43
N GLY A 62 -6.01 2.83 -9.04
CA GLY A 62 -6.72 1.67 -8.49
C GLY A 62 -7.45 1.99 -7.18
N PHE A 63 -6.78 2.60 -6.21
CA PHE A 63 -7.42 3.02 -4.96
C PHE A 63 -8.45 4.11 -5.17
N GLY A 64 -8.18 5.07 -6.07
CA GLY A 64 -9.12 6.14 -6.41
C GLY A 64 -10.43 5.56 -6.98
N ALA A 65 -10.34 4.65 -7.93
CA ALA A 65 -11.51 3.96 -8.51
C ALA A 65 -12.27 3.14 -7.44
N LEU A 66 -11.55 2.44 -6.57
CA LEU A 66 -12.15 1.68 -5.47
C LEU A 66 -12.89 2.59 -4.49
N LEU A 67 -12.30 3.72 -4.11
CA LEU A 67 -12.96 4.70 -3.24
C LEU A 67 -14.19 5.31 -3.89
N ILE A 68 -14.12 5.68 -5.17
CA ILE A 68 -15.28 6.18 -5.93
C ILE A 68 -16.41 5.14 -5.92
N PHE A 69 -16.07 3.87 -6.14
CA PHE A 69 -17.04 2.78 -6.12
C PHE A 69 -17.70 2.60 -4.75
N VAL A 70 -16.91 2.64 -3.67
CA VAL A 70 -17.42 2.56 -2.30
C VAL A 70 -18.33 3.75 -1.99
N PHE A 71 -17.93 4.98 -2.34
CA PHE A 71 -18.76 6.17 -2.14
C PHE A 71 -20.05 6.12 -2.94
N TYR A 72 -20.01 5.65 -4.18
CA TYR A 72 -21.21 5.45 -5.00
C TYR A 72 -22.17 4.46 -4.33
N LEU A 73 -21.66 3.33 -3.83
CA LEU A 73 -22.48 2.34 -3.12
C LEU A 73 -23.09 2.88 -1.83
N ILE A 74 -22.39 3.77 -1.12
CA ILE A 74 -22.90 4.43 0.09
C ILE A 74 -23.96 5.47 -0.27
N ALA A 75 -23.72 6.30 -1.29
CA ALA A 75 -24.64 7.36 -1.69
C ALA A 75 -25.94 6.85 -2.31
N ASN A 76 -25.90 5.67 -2.94
CA ASN A 76 -27.04 5.01 -3.57
C ASN A 76 -27.67 3.91 -2.69
N ARG A 77 -27.37 3.92 -1.39
CA ARG A 77 -27.99 3.08 -0.36
C ARG A 77 -29.00 3.89 0.44
#